data_AF-A0A7L7VNA8-F1
#
_entry.id   AF-A0A7L7VNA8-F1
#
_cell.length_a   1.000
_cell.length_b   1.000
_cell.length_c   1.000
_cell.angle_alpha   90.00
_cell.angle_beta   90.00
_cell.angle_gamma   90.00
#
_symmetry.space_group_name_H-M   'P 1'
#
loop_
_entity.id
_entity.type
_entity.pdbx_description
1 polymer ?
#
loop_
_entity_poly.entity_id
_entity_poly.type
_entity_poly.pdbx_seq_one_letter_code
_entity_poly.pdbx_strand_id
1 'polypeptide(L)'
;MDTAASGTASFPQRALGYAHRRARVFWFWWMGMIFGLPGLAQAAVLAATGQSPENGLVLAGLGLAISGAGWLMAIGPRFTRTDPRPADDVNRAEQYVRIAPGSAIGMIAVMVAIVVALMFATPRGTAPDVLPILALLVVFPLPVAAGLLYSAHLHRHRERFFAGWLERR
;
A
#
# COMPACT_ATOMS: atom_id res chain seq x y z
N MET A 1 -0.47 -8.42 -47.87
CA MET A 1 0.23 -9.20 -46.82
C MET A 1 0.83 -8.15 -45.90
N ASP A 2 0.02 -7.64 -44.97
CA ASP A 2 0.34 -6.45 -44.19
C ASP A 2 0.84 -6.78 -42.79
N THR A 3 2.02 -6.21 -42.51
CA THR A 3 2.49 -5.62 -41.26
C THR A 3 2.38 -6.42 -39.95
N ALA A 4 3.54 -6.90 -39.47
CA ALA A 4 3.84 -6.87 -38.04
C ALA A 4 5.29 -6.45 -37.87
N ALA A 5 5.51 -5.14 -37.76
CA ALA A 5 6.73 -4.60 -37.22
C ALA A 5 6.91 -5.18 -35.81
N SER A 6 7.89 -6.08 -35.64
CA SER A 6 8.44 -6.46 -34.34
C SER A 6 9.21 -5.28 -33.77
N GLY A 7 8.48 -4.21 -33.43
CA GLY A 7 9.02 -3.02 -32.80
C GLY A 7 9.58 -3.40 -31.44
N THR A 8 10.88 -3.27 -31.27
CA THR A 8 11.54 -3.34 -29.96
C THR A 8 10.91 -2.28 -29.06
N ALA A 9 10.10 -2.71 -28.09
CA ALA A 9 9.45 -1.78 -27.16
C ALA A 9 10.48 -0.80 -26.55
N SER A 10 10.11 0.48 -26.55
CA SER A 10 10.98 1.59 -26.17
C SER A 10 11.41 1.51 -24.69
N PHE A 11 12.55 2.13 -24.36
CA PHE A 11 13.05 2.18 -22.98
C PHE A 11 11.99 2.67 -21.97
N PRO A 12 11.21 3.74 -22.23
CA PRO A 12 10.16 4.19 -21.32
C PRO A 12 9.07 3.15 -21.05
N GLN A 13 8.64 2.40 -22.08
CA GLN A 13 7.61 1.36 -21.95
C GLN A 13 8.08 0.20 -21.07
N ARG A 14 9.35 -0.22 -21.23
CA ARG A 14 9.95 -1.27 -20.39
C ARG A 14 10.18 -0.80 -18.96
N ALA A 15 10.60 0.46 -18.76
CA ALA A 15 10.74 1.07 -17.45
C ALA A 15 9.39 1.14 -16.71
N LEU A 16 8.31 1.49 -17.40
CA LEU A 16 6.96 1.48 -16.83
C LEU A 16 6.52 0.05 -16.46
N GLY A 17 6.73 -0.92 -17.36
CA GLY A 17 6.49 -2.34 -17.08
C GLY A 17 7.24 -2.85 -15.84
N TYR A 18 8.48 -2.41 -15.66
CA TYR A 18 9.28 -2.72 -14.48
C TYR A 18 8.68 -2.13 -13.20
N ALA A 19 8.23 -0.87 -13.24
CA ALA A 19 7.55 -0.22 -12.12
C ALA A 19 6.25 -0.94 -11.75
N HIS A 20 5.42 -1.34 -12.73
CA HIS A 20 4.22 -2.14 -12.50
C HIS A 20 4.53 -3.48 -11.82
N ARG A 21 5.58 -4.18 -12.27
CA ARG A 21 6.01 -5.43 -11.65
C ARG A 21 6.41 -5.22 -10.19
N ARG A 22 7.22 -4.20 -9.89
CA ARG A 22 7.65 -3.89 -8.51
C ARG A 22 6.48 -3.46 -7.63
N ALA A 23 5.58 -2.64 -8.14
CA ALA A 23 4.39 -2.22 -7.41
C ALA A 23 3.49 -3.41 -7.09
N ARG A 24 3.31 -4.33 -8.04
CA ARG A 24 2.55 -5.57 -7.81
C ARG A 24 3.20 -6.44 -6.73
N VAL A 25 4.50 -6.69 -6.83
CA VAL A 25 5.26 -7.43 -5.81
C VAL A 25 5.12 -6.80 -4.43
N PHE A 26 5.17 -5.47 -4.36
CA PHE A 26 4.94 -4.75 -3.11
C PHE A 26 3.53 -4.98 -2.57
N TRP A 27 2.49 -4.79 -3.40
CA TRP A 27 1.10 -4.94 -2.98
C TRP A 27 0.77 -6.35 -2.50
N PHE A 28 1.38 -7.38 -3.08
CA PHE A 28 1.17 -8.77 -2.65
C PHE A 28 1.40 -8.95 -1.14
N TRP A 29 2.51 -8.45 -0.59
CA TRP A 29 2.76 -8.56 0.85
C TRP A 29 2.14 -7.39 1.65
N TRP A 30 2.07 -6.19 1.07
CA TRP A 30 1.56 -5.02 1.77
C TRP A 30 0.07 -5.09 2.12
N MET A 31 -0.74 -5.85 1.36
CA MET A 31 -2.16 -6.06 1.65
C MET A 31 -2.43 -6.52 3.09
N GLY A 32 -1.57 -7.36 3.65
CA GLY A 32 -1.70 -7.79 5.04
C GLY A 32 -1.49 -6.66 6.05
N MET A 33 -0.64 -5.68 5.74
CA MET A 33 -0.36 -4.53 6.61
C MET A 33 -1.54 -3.57 6.76
N ILE A 34 -2.51 -3.61 5.82
CA ILE A 34 -3.78 -2.88 5.93
C ILE A 34 -4.57 -3.34 7.17
N PHE A 35 -4.42 -4.60 7.57
CA PHE A 35 -5.02 -5.14 8.81
C PHE A 35 -4.02 -5.14 9.96
N GLY A 36 -2.75 -5.41 9.66
CA GLY A 36 -1.68 -5.51 10.64
C GLY A 36 -1.49 -4.24 11.48
N LEU A 37 -1.33 -3.10 10.82
CA LEU A 37 -1.05 -1.83 11.52
C LEU A 37 -2.24 -1.33 12.35
N PRO A 38 -3.50 -1.35 11.84
CA PRO A 38 -4.65 -0.96 12.67
C PRO A 38 -4.89 -1.92 13.83
N GLY A 39 -4.66 -3.22 13.64
CA GLY A 39 -4.71 -4.21 14.73
C GLY A 39 -3.69 -3.92 15.83
N LEU A 40 -2.45 -3.58 15.46
CA LEU A 40 -1.42 -3.17 16.42
C LEU A 40 -1.82 -1.89 17.18
N ALA A 41 -2.37 -0.89 16.48
CA ALA A 41 -2.86 0.33 17.13
C ALA A 41 -4.00 0.04 18.11
N GLN A 42 -4.95 -0.81 17.73
CA GLN A 42 -6.03 -1.26 18.60
C GLN A 42 -5.49 -1.99 19.83
N ALA A 43 -4.55 -2.93 19.66
CA ALA A 43 -3.93 -3.67 20.75
C ALA A 43 -3.21 -2.74 21.74
N ALA A 44 -2.48 -1.74 21.23
CA ALA A 44 -1.78 -0.76 22.04
C ALA A 44 -2.76 0.07 22.90
N VAL A 45 -3.88 0.50 22.34
CA VAL A 45 -4.90 1.27 23.07
C VAL A 45 -5.70 0.40 24.05
N LEU A 46 -5.99 -0.85 23.70
CA LEU A 46 -6.58 -1.82 24.64
C LEU A 46 -5.68 -2.01 25.86
N ALA A 47 -4.39 -2.26 25.65
CA ALA A 47 -3.42 -2.41 26.72
C ALA A 47 -3.32 -1.12 27.57
N ALA A 48 -3.28 0.06 26.93
CA ALA A 48 -3.19 1.34 27.61
C ALA A 48 -4.45 1.69 28.44
N THR A 49 -5.61 1.12 28.10
CA THR A 49 -6.88 1.32 28.82
C THR A 49 -7.18 0.23 29.84
N GLY A 50 -6.22 -0.67 30.10
CA GLY A 50 -6.39 -1.78 31.07
C GLY A 50 -7.28 -2.92 30.56
N GLN A 51 -7.55 -2.97 29.26
CA GLN A 51 -8.34 -4.02 28.62
C GLN A 51 -7.44 -5.11 28.01
N SER A 52 -8.01 -6.29 27.74
CA SER A 52 -7.28 -7.35 27.05
C SER A 52 -6.91 -6.92 25.62
N PRO A 53 -5.63 -6.96 25.21
CA PRO A 53 -5.20 -6.61 23.86
C PRO A 53 -5.46 -7.70 22.83
N GLU A 54 -6.00 -8.85 23.24
CA GLU A 54 -6.16 -10.07 22.43
C GLU A 54 -6.80 -9.80 21.07
N ASN A 55 -7.92 -9.06 21.04
CA ASN A 55 -8.62 -8.76 19.78
C ASN A 55 -7.74 -7.99 18.79
N GLY A 56 -6.99 -7.00 19.26
CA GLY A 56 -6.06 -6.24 18.40
C GLY A 56 -4.87 -7.10 17.94
N LEU A 57 -4.36 -7.98 18.81
CA LEU A 57 -3.29 -8.91 18.48
C LEU A 57 -3.72 -9.98 17.48
N VAL A 58 -4.96 -10.48 17.56
CA VAL A 58 -5.54 -11.41 16.58
C VAL A 58 -5.60 -10.74 15.20
N LEU A 59 -6.07 -9.50 15.13
CA LEU A 59 -6.11 -8.74 13.87
C LEU A 59 -4.69 -8.46 13.33
N ALA A 60 -3.76 -8.08 14.20
CA ALA A 60 -2.36 -7.89 13.84
C ALA A 60 -1.72 -9.17 13.30
N GLY A 61 -1.96 -10.29 13.98
CA GLY A 61 -1.50 -11.62 13.60
C GLY A 61 -2.05 -12.08 12.27
N LEU A 62 -3.36 -11.87 12.02
CA LEU A 62 -3.98 -12.13 10.73
C LEU A 62 -3.33 -11.29 9.62
N GLY A 63 -3.11 -10.00 9.86
CA GLY A 63 -2.44 -9.12 8.91
C GLY A 63 -1.01 -9.57 8.59
N LEU A 64 -0.25 -10.00 9.59
CA LEU A 64 1.08 -10.58 9.41
C LEU A 64 1.04 -11.89 8.62
N ALA A 65 0.10 -12.78 8.92
CA ALA A 65 -0.07 -14.05 8.21
C ALA A 65 -0.40 -13.81 6.72
N ILE A 66 -1.33 -12.91 6.42
CA ILE A 66 -1.67 -12.51 5.05
C ILE A 66 -0.46 -11.89 4.36
N SER A 67 0.27 -11.00 5.03
CA SER A 67 1.48 -10.38 4.50
C SER A 67 2.56 -11.42 4.18
N GLY A 68 2.76 -12.39 5.05
CA GLY A 68 3.68 -13.51 4.85
C GLY A 68 3.28 -14.37 3.65
N ALA A 69 2.00 -14.76 3.56
CA ALA A 69 1.48 -15.50 2.42
C ALA A 69 1.65 -14.73 1.10
N GLY A 70 1.32 -13.44 1.09
CA GLY A 70 1.50 -12.56 -0.06
C GLY A 70 2.97 -12.42 -0.46
N TRP A 71 3.88 -12.31 0.51
CA TRP A 71 5.32 -12.32 0.28
C TRP A 71 5.77 -13.61 -0.43
N LEU A 72 5.28 -14.77 0.02
CA LEU A 72 5.59 -16.08 -0.58
C LEU A 72 5.06 -16.18 -2.01
N MET A 73 3.82 -15.74 -2.27
CA MET A 73 3.23 -15.73 -3.61
C MET A 73 4.00 -14.82 -4.58
N ALA A 74 4.66 -13.77 -4.08
CA ALA A 74 5.45 -12.85 -4.88
C ALA A 74 6.90 -13.29 -5.12
N ILE A 75 7.38 -14.45 -4.62
CA ILE A 75 8.77 -14.91 -4.78
C ILE A 75 9.20 -14.93 -6.25
N GLY A 76 8.41 -15.56 -7.13
CA GLY A 76 8.76 -15.70 -8.54
C GLY A 76 8.98 -14.34 -9.23
N PRO A 77 7.98 -13.44 -9.22
CA PRO A 77 8.13 -12.09 -9.79
C PRO A 77 9.17 -11.20 -9.08
N ARG A 78 9.51 -11.49 -7.82
CA ARG A 78 10.51 -10.73 -7.06
C ARG A 78 11.94 -11.05 -7.47
N PHE A 79 12.23 -12.32 -7.73
CA PHE A 79 13.59 -12.80 -8.03
C PHE A 79 13.82 -13.12 -9.51
N THR A 80 12.81 -12.94 -10.37
CA THR A 80 12.97 -13.14 -11.81
C THR A 80 13.94 -12.14 -12.44
N ARG A 81 14.77 -12.65 -13.37
CA ARG A 81 15.61 -11.86 -14.28
C ARG A 81 14.96 -11.64 -15.65
N THR A 82 13.74 -12.16 -15.85
CA THR A 82 12.99 -11.98 -17.10
C THR A 82 12.69 -10.50 -17.34
N ASP A 83 12.83 -10.10 -18.60
CA ASP A 83 12.52 -8.74 -19.01
C ASP A 83 11.09 -8.34 -18.65
N PRO A 84 10.88 -7.10 -18.16
CA PRO A 84 9.55 -6.62 -17.83
C PRO A 84 8.71 -6.53 -19.09
N ARG A 85 7.45 -6.94 -18.98
CA ARG A 85 6.47 -6.75 -20.05
C ARG A 85 6.29 -5.24 -20.29
N PRO A 86 6.47 -4.73 -21.52
CA PRO A 86 6.30 -3.31 -21.80
C PRO A 86 4.87 -2.86 -21.49
N ALA A 87 4.72 -1.61 -21.09
CA ALA A 87 3.45 -0.98 -20.77
C ALA A 87 3.35 0.39 -21.44
N ASP A 88 2.17 0.69 -21.99
CA ASP A 88 1.93 1.86 -22.86
C ASP A 88 1.07 2.94 -22.20
N ASP A 89 0.59 2.70 -20.99
CA ASP A 89 -0.30 3.57 -20.22
C ASP A 89 0.46 4.65 -19.42
N VAL A 90 1.44 5.27 -20.08
CA VAL A 90 2.31 6.30 -19.50
C VAL A 90 1.51 7.46 -18.90
N ASN A 91 0.53 7.96 -19.64
CA ASN A 91 -0.34 9.07 -19.18
C ASN A 91 -1.13 8.70 -17.91
N ARG A 92 -1.56 7.44 -17.79
CA ARG A 92 -2.28 6.95 -16.61
C ARG A 92 -1.36 6.87 -15.40
N ALA A 93 -0.14 6.38 -15.59
CA ALA A 93 0.87 6.32 -14.55
C ALA A 93 1.27 7.73 -14.07
N GLU A 94 1.38 8.71 -14.97
CA GLU A 94 1.68 10.10 -14.62
C GLU A 94 0.53 10.78 -13.87
N GLN A 95 -0.71 10.58 -14.34
CA GLN A 95 -1.89 11.03 -13.61
C GLN A 95 -1.92 10.44 -12.19
N TYR A 96 -1.65 9.14 -12.05
CA TYR A 96 -1.58 8.48 -10.75
C TYR A 96 -0.52 9.12 -9.83
N VAL A 97 0.70 9.32 -10.33
CA VAL A 97 1.79 9.96 -9.59
C VAL A 97 1.43 11.38 -9.12
N ARG A 98 0.61 12.09 -9.90
CA ARG A 98 0.14 13.44 -9.58
C ARG A 98 -0.92 13.44 -8.48
N ILE A 99 -1.89 12.53 -8.55
CA ILE A 99 -3.04 12.52 -7.61
C ILE A 99 -2.75 11.79 -6.31
N ALA A 100 -1.87 10.79 -6.30
CA ALA A 100 -1.65 9.91 -5.15
C ALA A 100 -1.34 10.66 -3.84
N PRO A 101 -0.50 11.71 -3.80
CA PRO A 101 -0.27 12.47 -2.57
C PRO A 101 -1.53 13.17 -2.06
N GLY A 102 -2.30 13.81 -2.95
CA GLY A 102 -3.55 14.46 -2.59
C GLY A 102 -4.60 13.47 -2.09
N SER A 103 -4.72 12.30 -2.74
CA SER A 103 -5.61 11.23 -2.31
C SER A 103 -5.22 10.66 -0.94
N ALA A 104 -3.92 10.46 -0.67
CA ALA A 104 -3.42 10.00 0.62
C ALA A 104 -3.77 11.01 1.74
N ILE A 105 -3.48 12.29 1.53
CA ILE A 105 -3.78 13.35 2.51
C ILE A 105 -5.29 13.46 2.73
N GLY A 106 -6.08 13.50 1.65
CA GLY A 106 -7.53 13.63 1.72
C GLY A 106 -8.17 12.48 2.50
N MET A 107 -7.77 11.23 2.23
CA MET A 107 -8.27 10.06 2.94
C MET A 107 -7.95 10.10 4.44
N ILE A 108 -6.72 10.48 4.81
CA ILE A 108 -6.33 10.61 6.22
C ILE A 108 -7.13 11.74 6.89
N ALA A 109 -7.21 12.91 6.25
CA ALA A 109 -7.93 14.07 6.78
C ALA A 109 -9.42 13.76 7.00
N VAL A 110 -10.07 13.11 6.04
CA VAL A 110 -11.47 12.68 6.15
C VAL A 110 -11.65 11.69 7.30
N MET A 111 -10.78 10.70 7.42
CA MET A 111 -10.88 9.72 8.51
C MET A 111 -10.68 10.36 9.89
N VAL A 112 -9.70 11.26 10.03
CA VAL A 112 -9.49 12.01 11.27
C VAL A 112 -10.71 12.88 11.59
N ALA A 113 -11.29 13.55 10.60
CA ALA A 113 -12.50 14.35 10.79
C ALA A 113 -13.70 13.49 11.24
N ILE A 114 -13.87 12.29 10.66
CA ILE A 114 -14.90 11.32 11.09
C ILE A 114 -14.68 10.92 12.55
N VAL A 115 -13.46 10.56 12.93
CA VAL A 115 -13.15 10.12 14.30
C VAL A 115 -13.37 11.25 15.30
N VAL A 116 -12.92 12.46 14.99
CA VAL A 116 -13.18 13.65 15.82
C VAL A 116 -14.68 13.90 15.95
N ALA A 117 -15.43 13.83 14.86
CA ALA A 117 -16.88 13.97 14.89
C ALA A 117 -17.54 12.91 15.78
N LEU A 118 -17.12 11.64 15.71
CA LEU A 118 -17.62 10.57 16.58
C LEU A 118 -17.31 10.83 18.06
N MET A 119 -16.10 11.32 18.37
CA MET A 119 -15.71 11.65 19.75
C MET A 119 -16.61 12.72 20.38
N PHE A 120 -17.00 13.74 19.61
CA PHE A 120 -17.84 14.84 20.09
C PHE A 120 -19.35 14.57 19.99
N ALA A 121 -19.80 13.84 18.97
CA ALA A 121 -21.23 13.65 18.70
C ALA A 121 -21.83 12.46 19.46
N THR A 122 -21.03 11.57 20.04
CA THR A 122 -21.53 10.38 20.75
C THR A 122 -21.35 10.49 22.27
N PRO A 123 -22.36 10.13 23.09
CA PRO A 123 -22.29 10.23 24.55
C PRO A 123 -21.15 9.44 25.21
N ARG A 124 -20.55 8.49 24.48
CA ARG A 124 -19.42 7.65 24.93
C ARG A 124 -18.20 7.76 24.01
N GLY A 125 -18.11 8.84 23.23
CA GLY A 125 -17.09 9.01 22.19
C GLY A 125 -15.64 9.00 22.71
N THR A 126 -15.44 9.24 24.01
CA THR A 126 -14.12 9.19 24.67
C THR A 126 -14.03 8.09 25.72
N ALA A 127 -15.01 7.19 25.79
CA ALA A 127 -15.02 6.14 26.79
C ALA A 127 -13.91 5.10 26.52
N PRO A 128 -13.25 4.54 27.54
CA PRO A 128 -12.14 3.61 27.36
C PRO A 128 -12.46 2.39 26.48
N ASP A 129 -13.71 1.92 26.48
CA ASP A 129 -14.19 0.83 25.63
C ASP A 129 -14.34 1.20 24.14
N VAL A 130 -14.44 2.50 23.83
CA VAL A 130 -14.60 3.04 22.47
C VAL A 130 -13.27 3.45 21.85
N LEU A 131 -12.31 3.93 22.65
CA LEU A 131 -10.99 4.39 22.19
C LEU A 131 -10.24 3.39 21.30
N PRO A 132 -10.22 2.07 21.57
CA PRO A 132 -9.57 1.10 20.69
C PRO A 132 -10.15 1.08 19.27
N ILE A 133 -11.47 1.21 19.14
CA ILE A 133 -12.16 1.23 17.84
C ILE A 133 -11.78 2.50 17.08
N LEU A 134 -11.76 3.65 17.77
CA LEU A 134 -11.36 4.92 17.15
C LEU A 134 -9.89 4.91 16.73
N ALA A 135 -9.00 4.32 17.53
CA ALA A 135 -7.59 4.17 17.19
C ALA A 135 -7.38 3.32 15.92
N LEU A 136 -8.11 2.21 15.82
CA LEU A 136 -8.14 1.39 14.61
C LEU A 136 -8.57 2.23 13.40
N LEU A 137 -9.67 2.99 13.51
CA LEU A 137 -10.19 3.82 12.43
C LEU A 137 -9.18 4.89 11.98
N VAL A 138 -8.56 5.62 12.91
CA VAL A 138 -7.54 6.63 12.60
C VAL A 138 -6.33 6.04 11.88
N VAL A 139 -5.91 4.84 12.28
CA VAL A 139 -4.71 4.19 11.72
C VAL A 139 -4.99 3.48 10.41
N PHE A 140 -6.22 3.00 10.17
CA PHE A 140 -6.63 2.30 8.95
C PHE A 140 -6.21 2.96 7.61
N PRO A 141 -6.36 4.28 7.39
CA PRO A 141 -5.95 4.91 6.14
C PRO A 141 -4.43 4.96 5.95
N LEU A 142 -3.62 4.86 7.02
CA LEU A 142 -2.17 5.00 6.95
C LEU A 142 -1.49 3.94 6.06
N PRO A 143 -1.71 2.62 6.23
CA PRO A 143 -1.15 1.62 5.33
C PRO A 143 -1.63 1.80 3.88
N VAL A 144 -2.88 2.19 3.67
CA VAL A 144 -3.40 2.44 2.31
C VAL A 144 -2.68 3.63 1.67
N ALA A 145 -2.57 4.74 2.40
CA ALA A 145 -1.84 5.93 1.97
C ALA A 145 -0.36 5.64 1.68
N ALA A 146 0.31 4.92 2.58
CA ALA A 146 1.70 4.50 2.40
C ALA A 146 1.87 3.63 1.14
N GLY A 147 0.94 2.71 0.88
CA GLY A 147 0.98 1.87 -0.31
C GLY A 147 0.77 2.65 -1.62
N LEU A 148 -0.11 3.66 -1.60
CA LEU A 148 -0.30 4.59 -2.71
C LEU A 148 0.95 5.44 -2.95
N LEU A 149 1.52 6.03 -1.89
CA LEU A 149 2.70 6.88 -1.99
C LEU A 149 3.94 6.09 -2.44
N TYR A 150 4.12 4.87 -1.94
CA TYR A 150 5.21 4.01 -2.36
C TYR A 150 5.06 3.57 -3.82
N SER A 151 3.85 3.21 -4.23
CA SER A 151 3.57 2.91 -5.64
C SER A 151 3.84 4.14 -6.52
N ALA A 152 3.40 5.33 -6.13
CA ALA A 152 3.67 6.56 -6.87
C ALA A 152 5.19 6.85 -6.95
N HIS A 153 5.93 6.59 -5.87
CA HIS A 153 7.38 6.71 -5.85
C HIS A 153 8.06 5.77 -6.86
N LEU A 154 7.60 4.51 -6.97
CA LEU A 154 8.11 3.54 -7.96
C LEU A 154 7.87 4.01 -9.40
N HIS A 155 6.69 4.57 -9.69
CA HIS A 155 6.35 5.04 -11.04
C HIS A 155 7.07 6.35 -11.39
N ARG A 156 7.23 7.26 -10.43
CA ARG A 156 7.97 8.53 -10.61
C ARG A 156 9.44 8.29 -10.95
N HIS A 157 10.08 7.30 -10.33
CA HIS A 157 11.50 6.99 -10.54
C HIS A 157 11.71 5.73 -11.39
N ARG A 158 10.73 5.38 -12.24
CA ARG A 158 10.71 4.14 -13.03
C ARG A 158 11.97 3.92 -13.86
N GLU A 159 12.47 4.98 -14.51
CA GLU A 159 13.64 4.94 -15.39
C GLU A 159 14.92 4.66 -14.60
N ARG A 160 15.14 5.38 -13.50
CA ARG A 160 16.30 5.17 -12.61
C ARG A 160 16.33 3.76 -12.04
N PHE A 161 15.18 3.25 -11.60
CA PHE A 161 15.09 1.90 -11.07
C PHE A 161 15.30 0.82 -12.14
N PHE A 162 14.80 1.04 -13.35
CA PHE A 162 14.98 0.12 -14.46
C PHE A 162 16.43 0.12 -14.97
N ALA A 163 17.06 1.28 -15.12
CA ALA A 163 18.48 1.40 -15.48
C ALA A 163 19.37 0.64 -14.48
N GLY A 164 19.20 0.90 -13.18
CA GLY A 164 19.96 0.17 -12.16
C GLY A 164 19.65 -1.33 -12.10
N TRP A 165 18.48 -1.78 -12.57
CA TRP A 165 18.21 -3.21 -12.70
C TRP A 165 18.95 -3.83 -13.89
N LEU A 166 19.05 -3.12 -15.01
CA LEU A 166 19.83 -3.55 -16.18
C LEU A 166 21.33 -3.64 -15.85
N GLU A 167 21.86 -2.70 -15.07
CA GLU A 167 23.27 -2.71 -14.63
C GLU A 167 23.63 -3.89 -13.72
N ARG A 168 22.65 -4.41 -12.96
CA ARG A 168 22.85 -5.54 -12.04
C ARG A 168 22.55 -6.90 -12.66
N ARG A 169 22.05 -6.94 -13.89
CA ARG A 169 21.74 -8.16 -14.63
C ARG A 169 23.00 -8.71 -15.28
#